data_AF-A0A2D9YXQ0-F1
#
_entry.id   AF-A0A2D9YXQ0-F1
#
_cell.length_a   1.000
_cell.length_b   1.000
_cell.length_c   1.000
_cell.angle_alpha   90.00
_cell.angle_beta   90.00
_cell.angle_gamma   90.00
#
_symmetry.space_group_name_H-M   'P 1'
#
loop_
_entity.id
_entity.type
_entity.pdbx_description
1 polymer ?
#
loop_
_entity_poly.entity_id
_entity_poly.type
_entity_poly.pdbx_seq_one_letter_code
_entity_poly.pdbx_strand_id
1 'polypeptide(L)' 'MKKYFEIGLGLILIIIGLIGGLIPVFQGWVFGIPGLILLSKHSSYAKKVLIWGQRKSGFKK' A
#
# COMPACT_ATOMS: atom_id res chain seq x y z
N MET A 1 8.39 -17.66 -35.74
CA MET A 1 7.60 -16.48 -35.31
C MET A 1 7.14 -16.57 -33.86
N LYS A 2 6.55 -17.71 -33.41
CA LYS A 2 6.09 -17.91 -32.02
C LYS A 2 7.18 -17.75 -30.96
N LYS A 3 8.38 -18.27 -31.21
CA LYS A 3 9.52 -18.23 -30.28
C LYS A 3 9.98 -16.79 -29.90
N TYR A 4 10.01 -15.87 -30.85
CA TYR A 4 10.36 -14.47 -30.58
C TYR A 4 9.28 -13.75 -29.79
N PHE A 5 8.01 -14.12 -30.00
CA PHE A 5 6.87 -13.60 -29.27
C PHE A 5 6.89 -14.08 -27.81
N GLU A 6 7.19 -15.35 -27.57
CA GLU A 6 7.35 -15.93 -26.23
C GLU A 6 8.49 -15.26 -25.46
N ILE A 7 9.63 -15.00 -26.12
CA ILE A 7 10.77 -14.29 -25.52
C ILE A 7 10.41 -12.84 -25.20
N GLY A 8 9.76 -12.13 -26.12
CA GLY A 8 9.34 -10.74 -25.91
C GLY A 8 8.33 -10.59 -24.78
N LEU A 9 7.33 -11.48 -24.73
CA LEU A 9 6.37 -11.54 -23.63
C LEU A 9 7.06 -11.85 -22.30
N GLY A 10 7.97 -12.83 -22.28
CA GLY A 10 8.74 -13.17 -21.08
C GLY A 10 9.53 -11.99 -20.53
N LEU A 11 10.16 -11.20 -21.41
CA LEU A 11 10.91 -10.01 -21.00
C LEU A 11 10.01 -8.90 -20.43
N ILE A 12 8.86 -8.64 -21.08
CA ILE A 12 7.87 -7.67 -20.59
C ILE A 12 7.33 -8.09 -19.22
N LEU A 13 7.04 -9.38 -19.04
CA LEU A 13 6.59 -9.96 -17.78
C LEU A 13 7.63 -9.80 -16.66
N ILE A 14 8.91 -10.00 -16.95
CA ILE A 14 10.01 -9.78 -15.98
C ILE A 14 10.09 -8.29 -15.59
N ILE A 15 9.98 -7.37 -16.55
CA ILE A 15 10.04 -5.93 -16.27
C ILE A 15 8.85 -5.49 -15.39
N ILE A 16 7.63 -5.96 -15.67
CA ILE A 16 6.46 -5.69 -14.84
C ILE A 16 6.63 -6.31 -13.45
N GLY A 17 7.18 -7.53 -13.36
CA GLY A 17 7.47 -8.19 -12.09
C GLY A 17 8.50 -7.44 -11.25
N LEU A 18 9.54 -6.87 -11.88
CA LEU A 18 10.54 -6.05 -11.20
C LEU A 18 9.98 -4.70 -10.75
N ILE A 19 9.21 -4.01 -11.60
CA ILE A 19 8.57 -2.74 -11.25
C ILE A 19 7.52 -2.95 -10.16
N GLY A 20 6.70 -3.99 -10.25
CA GLY A 20 5.71 -4.36 -9.25
C GLY A 20 6.32 -4.88 -7.94
N GLY A 21 7.54 -5.45 -8.00
CA GLY A 21 8.29 -5.86 -6.82
C GLY A 21 9.04 -4.72 -6.13
N LEU A 22 9.52 -3.72 -6.89
CA LEU A 22 10.35 -2.63 -6.38
C LEU A 22 9.52 -1.40 -5.95
N ILE A 23 8.34 -1.19 -6.55
CA ILE A 23 7.44 -0.11 -6.16
C ILE A 23 6.34 -0.70 -5.26
N PRO A 24 6.40 -0.54 -3.93
CA PRO A 24 5.23 -0.71 -3.10
C PRO A 24 4.34 0.54 -3.33
N VAL A 25 3.64 0.61 -4.46
CA VAL A 25 2.67 1.70 -4.75
C VAL A 25 1.64 1.84 -3.61
N PHE A 26 1.44 0.74 -2.88
CA PHE A 26 0.69 0.68 -1.65
C PHE A 26 1.64 0.48 -0.47
N GLN A 27 2.48 1.48 -0.18
CA GLN A 27 3.05 1.63 1.16
C GLN A 27 1.84 1.79 2.08
N GLY A 28 1.35 0.69 2.66
CA GLY A 28 -0.05 0.48 3.09
C GLY A 28 -0.62 1.51 4.05
N TRP A 29 0.19 2.45 4.53
CA TRP A 29 -0.17 3.58 5.34
C TRP A 29 -0.82 4.72 4.52
N VAL A 30 -0.49 4.87 3.23
CA VAL A 30 -1.12 5.86 2.32
C VAL A 30 -2.62 5.63 2.21
N PHE A 31 -3.07 4.37 2.26
CA PHE A 31 -4.49 4.02 2.30
C PHE A 31 -4.98 3.66 3.71
N GLY A 32 -4.12 3.09 4.55
CA GLY A 32 -4.46 2.68 5.90
C GLY A 32 -4.74 3.85 6.85
N ILE A 33 -3.97 4.94 6.79
CA ILE A 33 -4.19 6.10 7.67
C ILE A 33 -5.50 6.82 7.30
N PRO A 34 -5.77 7.19 6.03
CA PRO A 34 -7.05 7.80 5.66
C PRO A 34 -8.25 6.89 5.91
N GLY A 35 -8.12 5.58 5.65
CA GLY A 35 -9.17 4.60 5.92
C GLY A 35 -9.49 4.49 7.41
N LEU A 36 -8.46 4.46 8.27
CA LEU A 36 -8.65 4.41 9.71
C LEU A 36 -9.24 5.72 10.25
N ILE A 37 -8.88 6.88 9.68
CA ILE A 37 -9.50 8.18 9.99
C ILE A 37 -11.01 8.13 9.69
N LEU A 38 -11.41 7.61 8.52
CA LEU A 38 -12.82 7.51 8.16
C LEU A 38 -13.59 6.54 9.07
N LEU A 39 -12.98 5.40 9.40
CA LEU A 39 -13.58 4.40 10.26
C LEU A 39 -13.71 4.88 11.72
N SER A 40 -12.77 5.71 12.19
CA SER A 40 -12.80 6.29 13.54
C SER A 40 -14.03 7.17 13.80
N LYS A 41 -14.67 7.69 12.75
CA LYS A 41 -15.89 8.51 12.86
C LYS A 41 -17.14 7.69 13.18
N HIS A 42 -17.15 6.42 12.79
CA HIS A 42 -18.31 5.53 12.93
C HIS A 42 -18.12 4.46 14.01
N SER A 43 -16.87 4.10 14.33
CA SER A 43 -16.56 3.07 15.33
C SER A 43 -15.61 3.56 16.41
N SER A 44 -16.04 3.40 17.67
CA SER A 44 -15.25 3.74 18.86
C SER A 44 -13.94 2.96 18.97
N TYR A 45 -13.86 1.77 18.37
CA TYR A 45 -12.64 0.94 18.40
C TYR A 45 -11.57 1.48 17.44
N ALA A 46 -11.93 1.82 16.20
CA ALA A 46 -11.02 2.42 15.23
C ALA A 46 -10.45 3.76 15.72
N LYS A 47 -11.26 4.54 16.45
CA LYS A 47 -10.84 5.78 17.10
C LYS A 47 -9.75 5.56 18.15
N LYS A 48 -9.85 4.50 18.97
CA LYS A 48 -8.82 4.15 19.96
C LYS A 48 -7.49 3.75 19.30
N VAL A 49 -7.56 2.97 18.22
CA VAL A 49 -6.37 2.55 17.44
C VAL A 49 -5.69 3.76 16.78
N LEU A 50 -6.48 4.67 16.21
CA LEU A 50 -5.97 5.91 15.63
C LEU A 50 -5.28 6.80 16.67
N ILE A 51 -5.91 6.99 17.85
CA ILE A 51 -5.32 7.78 18.94
C ILE A 51 -4.04 7.11 19.48
N TRP A 52 -4.02 5.78 19.57
CA TRP A 52 -2.80 5.04 19.94
C TRP A 52 -1.68 5.26 18.92
N GLY A 53 -1.98 5.20 17.62
CA GLY A 53 -1.02 5.48 16.55
C GLY A 53 -0.50 6.92 16.58
N GLN A 54 -1.39 7.90 16.76
CA GLN A 54 -1.03 9.32 16.90
C GLN A 54 -0.13 9.57 18.11
N ARG A 55 -0.44 8.98 19.27
CA ARG A 55 0.40 9.08 20.48
C ARG A 55 1.79 8.49 20.28
N LYS A 56 1.90 7.37 19.55
CA LYS A 56 3.18 6.72 19.25
C LYS A 56 4.02 7.50 18.24
N SER A 57 3.38 8.20 17.29
CA SER A 57 4.05 9.06 16.31
C SER A 57 4.57 10.38 16.87
N GLY A 58 4.38 10.65 18.16
CA GLY A 58 4.84 11.89 18.79
C GLY A 58 4.07 13.14 18.36
N PHE A 59 2.90 12.96 17.72
CA PHE A 59 2.01 14.06 17.34
C PHE A 59 1.37 14.66 18.60
N LYS A 60 2.16 15.45 19.34
CA LYS A 60 1.67 16.39 20.34
C LYS A 60 0.95 17.49 19.57
N LYS A 61 -0.37 17.57 19.76
CA LYS A 61 -1.18 18.71 19.37
C LYS A 61 -0.63 19.99 20.02
#